data_AF-A0A354SPB7-F1
#
_entry.id   AF-A0A354SPB7-F1
#
_cell.length_a   1.000
_cell.length_b   1.000
_cell.length_c   1.000
_cell.angle_alpha   90.00
_cell.angle_beta   90.00
_cell.angle_gamma   90.00
#
_symmetry.space_group_name_H-M   'P 1'
#
loop_
_entity.id
_entity.type
_entity.pdbx_description
1 polymer ?
#
loop_
_entity_poly.entity_id
_entity_poly.type
_entity_poly.pdbx_seq_one_letter_code
_entity_poly.pdbx_strand_id
1 'polypeptide(L)'
;MESGNRISRGEYCRGVLPCILIAIAILGTYYWYFNSRRHKSVYREKFMLGIVITPLFTACWQQGMRRCHDLGLSGWWQVMPFFNPICLMFMEGEKGTNKYGPNPIALEETHGTPENAQSIQENNQKTESIEQNMSTTPKDLNSKIEVLERFKGLLDSGAITQEEFDKVKSDILNQISYK
;
A
#
# COMPACT_ATOMS: atom_id res chain seq x y z
N MET A 1 -9.09 3.76 -14.83
CA MET A 1 -8.71 3.52 -13.42
C MET A 1 -7.76 4.65 -13.05
N GLU A 2 -8.23 5.59 -12.26
CA GLU A 2 -7.41 6.68 -11.76
C GLU A 2 -6.40 6.05 -10.81
N SER A 3 -5.17 5.81 -11.29
CA SER A 3 -4.11 5.26 -10.44
C SER A 3 -3.90 6.26 -9.31
N GLY A 4 -4.27 5.89 -8.08
CA GLY A 4 -3.99 6.71 -6.91
C GLY A 4 -2.50 7.06 -6.85
N ASN A 5 -2.13 8.03 -6.00
CA ASN A 5 -0.73 8.45 -5.85
C ASN A 5 0.21 7.37 -5.26
N ARG A 6 -0.30 6.13 -5.09
CA ARG A 6 0.36 4.94 -4.55
C ARG A 6 0.35 3.82 -5.59
N ILE A 7 1.43 3.05 -5.64
CA ILE A 7 1.60 1.91 -6.55
C ILE A 7 2.01 0.67 -5.76
N SER A 8 1.37 -0.47 -6.03
CA SER A 8 1.71 -1.73 -5.34
C SER A 8 3.08 -2.25 -5.79
N ARG A 9 3.70 -3.14 -5.00
CA ARG A 9 5.00 -3.76 -5.38
C ARG A 9 4.92 -4.47 -6.74
N GLY A 10 3.81 -5.15 -7.02
CA GLY A 10 3.62 -5.90 -8.27
C GLY A 10 3.50 -4.98 -9.48
N GLU A 11 2.76 -3.88 -9.36
CA GLU A 11 2.66 -2.85 -10.40
C GLU A 11 3.99 -2.15 -10.64
N TYR A 12 4.70 -1.81 -9.56
CA TYR A 12 6.03 -1.20 -9.64
C TYR A 12 7.01 -2.12 -10.36
N CYS A 13 7.07 -3.41 -10.02
CA CYS A 13 7.93 -4.36 -10.71
C CYS A 13 7.56 -4.52 -12.19
N ARG A 14 6.26 -4.57 -12.53
CA ARG A 14 5.80 -4.65 -13.93
C ARG A 14 6.25 -3.46 -14.76
N GLY A 15 6.30 -2.26 -14.19
CA GLY A 15 6.74 -1.06 -14.89
C GLY A 15 8.27 -0.87 -14.90
N VAL A 16 8.96 -1.19 -13.81
CA VAL A 16 10.39 -0.91 -13.66
C VAL A 16 11.29 -1.99 -14.25
N LEU A 17 10.95 -3.28 -14.14
CA LEU A 17 11.75 -4.37 -14.71
C LEU A 17 12.01 -4.23 -16.22
N PRO A 18 11.00 -3.99 -17.09
CA PRO A 18 11.27 -3.82 -18.51
C PRO A 18 12.13 -2.58 -18.79
N CYS A 19 11.95 -1.48 -18.04
CA CYS A 19 12.80 -0.29 -18.18
C CYS A 19 14.28 -0.60 -17.84
N ILE A 20 14.53 -1.38 -16.79
CA ILE A 20 15.89 -1.82 -16.41
C ILE A 20 16.49 -2.68 -17.52
N LEU A 21 15.75 -3.66 -18.05
CA LEU A 21 16.24 -4.53 -19.12
C LEU A 21 16.57 -3.76 -20.39
N ILE A 22 15.71 -2.81 -20.79
CA ILE A 22 15.94 -1.93 -21.94
C ILE A 22 17.18 -1.07 -21.71
N ALA A 23 17.34 -0.49 -20.51
CA ALA A 23 18.50 0.32 -20.17
C ALA A 23 19.80 -0.50 -20.23
N ILE A 24 19.81 -1.73 -19.70
CA ILE A 24 20.95 -2.65 -19.77
C ILE A 24 21.27 -3.01 -21.23
N ALA A 25 20.26 -3.28 -22.06
CA ALA A 25 20.46 -3.58 -23.47
C ALA A 25 21.09 -2.38 -24.21
N ILE A 26 20.58 -1.16 -24.00
CA ILE A 26 21.12 0.07 -24.58
C ILE A 26 22.57 0.29 -24.15
N LEU A 27 22.87 0.13 -22.86
CA LEU A 27 24.22 0.29 -22.32
C LEU A 27 25.18 -0.79 -22.86
N GLY A 28 24.73 -2.04 -22.97
CA GLY A 28 25.50 -3.14 -23.54
C GLY A 28 25.80 -2.94 -25.01
N THR A 29 24.80 -2.54 -25.81
CA THR A 29 25.00 -2.17 -27.21
C THR A 29 25.93 -0.97 -27.34
N TYR A 30 25.79 0.05 -26.49
CA TYR A 30 26.68 1.21 -26.46
C TYR A 30 28.12 0.82 -26.13
N TYR A 31 28.33 -0.03 -25.13
CA TYR A 31 29.64 -0.53 -24.73
C TYR A 31 30.30 -1.34 -25.86
N TRP A 32 29.56 -2.26 -26.47
CA TRP A 32 30.02 -3.05 -27.61
C TRP A 32 30.41 -2.17 -28.79
N TYR A 33 29.56 -1.20 -29.12
CA TYR A 33 29.78 -0.23 -30.18
C TYR A 33 31.03 0.63 -29.90
N PHE A 34 31.20 1.10 -28.67
CA PHE A 34 32.36 1.88 -28.25
C PHE A 34 33.66 1.07 -28.38
N ASN A 35 33.67 -0.16 -27.88
CA ASN A 35 34.82 -1.06 -27.97
C ASN A 35 35.18 -1.44 -29.41
N SER A 36 34.17 -1.54 -30.28
CA SER A 36 34.36 -1.86 -31.71
C SER A 36 34.86 -0.67 -32.54
N ARG A 37 34.88 0.55 -31.99
CA ARG A 37 35.33 1.75 -32.70
C ARG A 37 36.80 2.06 -32.44
N ARG A 38 37.62 1.87 -33.48
CA ARG A 38 38.96 2.45 -33.57
C ARG A 38 38.86 3.96 -33.87
N HIS A 39 38.70 4.77 -32.82
CA HIS A 39 38.92 6.21 -32.79
C HIS A 39 38.03 7.14 -33.66
N LYS A 40 36.97 7.71 -33.06
CA LYS A 40 36.22 8.91 -33.53
C LYS A 40 35.71 9.73 -32.32
N SER A 41 35.37 11.00 -32.55
CA SER A 41 34.94 11.96 -31.51
C SER A 41 33.79 11.44 -30.63
N VAL A 42 34.07 11.29 -29.33
CA VAL A 42 33.23 10.62 -28.32
C VAL A 42 32.06 11.51 -27.83
N TYR A 43 32.21 12.84 -27.91
CA TYR A 43 31.27 13.79 -27.31
C TYR A 43 29.87 13.73 -27.94
N ARG A 44 29.78 13.61 -29.27
CA ARG A 44 28.50 13.54 -29.98
C ARG A 44 27.72 12.27 -29.62
N GLU A 45 28.41 11.17 -29.40
CA GLU A 45 27.79 9.87 -29.07
C GLU A 45 27.25 9.87 -27.64
N LYS A 46 28.03 10.42 -26.69
CA LYS A 46 27.58 10.61 -25.30
C LYS A 46 26.34 11.50 -25.23
N PHE A 47 26.30 12.59 -26.02
CA PHE A 47 25.13 13.47 -26.08
C PHE A 47 23.88 12.75 -26.57
N MET A 48 23.97 11.99 -27.67
CA MET A 48 22.84 11.22 -28.19
C MET A 48 22.37 10.14 -27.22
N LEU A 49 23.30 9.44 -26.54
CA LEU A 49 22.95 8.46 -25.51
C LEU A 49 22.17 9.10 -24.36
N GLY A 50 22.57 10.30 -23.92
CA GLY A 50 21.87 11.05 -22.87
C GLY A 50 20.40 11.31 -23.22
N ILE A 51 20.13 11.72 -24.47
CA ILE A 51 18.75 11.96 -24.95
C ILE A 51 17.91 10.68 -24.88
N VAL A 52 18.48 9.54 -25.27
CA VAL A 52 17.77 8.25 -25.28
C VAL A 52 17.49 7.73 -23.86
N ILE A 53 18.43 7.91 -22.92
CA ILE A 53 18.29 7.41 -21.55
C ILE A 53 17.38 8.31 -20.70
N THR A 54 17.35 9.62 -20.94
CA THR A 54 16.55 10.59 -20.17
C THR A 54 15.09 10.18 -19.95
N PRO A 55 14.29 9.81 -20.97
CA PRO A 55 12.89 9.42 -20.76
C PRO A 55 12.74 8.17 -19.90
N LEU A 56 13.59 7.14 -20.10
CA LEU A 56 13.60 5.92 -19.29
C LEU A 56 13.89 6.25 -17.82
N PHE A 57 14.87 7.12 -17.57
CA PHE A 57 15.20 7.57 -16.24
C PHE A 57 14.03 8.28 -15.56
N THR A 58 13.40 9.24 -16.24
CA THR A 58 12.25 9.97 -15.68
C THR A 58 11.05 9.06 -15.40
N ALA A 59 10.79 8.07 -16.25
CA ALA A 59 9.72 7.10 -16.05
C ALA A 59 9.96 6.22 -14.81
N CYS A 60 11.19 5.73 -14.60
CA CYS A 60 11.56 5.01 -13.38
C CYS A 60 11.47 5.90 -12.14
N TRP A 61 11.88 7.16 -12.26
CA TRP A 61 11.85 8.13 -11.16
C TRP A 61 10.42 8.43 -10.68
N GLN A 62 9.48 8.66 -11.61
CA GLN A 62 8.09 8.92 -11.27
C GLN A 62 7.43 7.70 -10.59
N GLN A 63 7.72 6.49 -11.06
CA GLN A 63 7.22 5.26 -10.44
C GLN A 63 7.79 5.06 -9.04
N GLY A 64 9.08 5.34 -8.85
CA GLY A 64 9.71 5.27 -7.54
C GLY A 64 9.12 6.28 -6.55
N MET A 65 8.71 7.48 -6.99
CA MET A 65 7.99 8.44 -6.14
C MET A 65 6.68 7.85 -5.62
N ARG A 66 5.88 7.26 -6.51
CA ARG A 66 4.60 6.62 -6.14
C ARG A 66 4.82 5.41 -5.23
N ARG A 67 5.93 4.67 -5.39
CA ARG A 67 6.26 3.54 -4.51
C ARG A 67 6.72 4.02 -3.13
N CYS A 68 7.48 5.11 -3.06
CA CYS A 68 7.83 5.75 -1.78
C CYS A 68 6.56 6.18 -1.03
N HIS A 69 5.60 6.77 -1.73
CA HIS A 69 4.30 7.13 -1.15
C HIS A 69 3.51 5.92 -0.65
N ASP A 70 3.63 4.78 -1.33
CA ASP A 70 3.01 3.53 -0.84
C ASP A 70 3.66 3.01 0.46
N LEU A 71 4.93 3.31 0.69
CA LEU A 71 5.65 3.03 1.94
C LEU A 71 5.44 4.11 3.03
N GLY A 72 4.63 5.14 2.78
CA GLY A 72 4.45 6.27 3.70
C GLY A 72 5.65 7.26 3.73
N LEU A 73 6.63 7.06 2.85
CA LEU A 73 7.87 7.84 2.76
C LEU A 73 7.76 9.00 1.76
N SER A 74 8.58 10.03 1.93
CA SER A 74 8.70 11.10 0.93
C SER A 74 9.42 10.62 -0.33
N GLY A 75 9.05 11.13 -1.51
CA GLY A 75 9.71 10.78 -2.78
C GLY A 75 11.23 11.04 -2.85
N TRP A 76 11.78 11.86 -1.94
CA TRP A 76 13.21 12.11 -1.81
C TRP A 76 14.04 10.90 -1.37
N TRP A 77 13.42 9.89 -0.76
CA TRP A 77 14.13 8.67 -0.37
C TRP A 77 14.78 7.93 -1.56
N GLN A 78 14.31 8.18 -2.79
CA GLN A 78 14.91 7.63 -4.01
C GLN A 78 16.33 8.12 -4.29
N VAL A 79 16.76 9.24 -3.72
CA VAL A 79 18.13 9.76 -3.89
C VAL A 79 19.14 8.84 -3.17
N MET A 80 18.69 8.10 -2.16
CA MET A 80 19.56 7.20 -1.42
C MET A 80 20.07 6.07 -2.34
N PRO A 81 21.39 5.86 -2.42
CA PRO A 81 21.95 4.77 -3.21
C PRO A 81 21.40 3.43 -2.71
N PHE A 82 21.13 2.51 -3.64
CA PHE A 82 20.51 1.19 -3.41
C PHE A 82 19.04 1.20 -2.97
N PHE A 83 18.47 2.34 -2.59
CA PHE A 83 17.06 2.41 -2.20
C PHE A 83 16.12 2.21 -3.40
N ASN A 84 16.34 2.97 -4.48
CA ASN A 84 15.67 2.77 -5.77
C ASN A 84 16.64 2.04 -6.74
N PRO A 85 16.27 0.94 -7.40
CA PRO A 85 14.99 0.21 -7.32
C PRO A 85 14.99 -0.94 -6.31
N ILE A 86 16.16 -1.34 -5.79
CA ILE A 86 16.32 -2.62 -5.07
C ILE A 86 15.42 -2.68 -3.84
N CYS A 87 15.54 -1.76 -2.88
CA CYS A 87 14.70 -1.77 -1.69
C CYS A 87 13.21 -1.63 -2.04
N LEU A 88 12.88 -0.73 -2.97
CA LEU A 88 11.50 -0.46 -3.40
C LEU A 88 10.79 -1.66 -4.02
N MET A 89 11.53 -2.58 -4.67
CA MET A 89 10.98 -3.82 -5.23
C MET A 89 10.62 -4.87 -4.16
N PHE A 90 11.34 -4.89 -3.04
CA PHE A 90 11.17 -5.94 -2.01
C PHE A 90 10.35 -5.48 -0.79
N MET A 91 10.31 -4.19 -0.48
CA MET A 91 9.58 -3.68 0.68
C MET A 91 8.06 -3.79 0.49
N GLU A 92 7.35 -4.25 1.52
CA GLU A 92 5.88 -4.31 1.58
C GLU A 92 5.30 -2.89 1.72
N GLY A 93 4.17 -2.62 1.08
CA GLY A 93 3.44 -1.34 1.20
C GLY A 93 2.78 -1.15 2.57
N GLU A 94 2.46 0.10 2.90
CA GLU A 94 1.68 0.43 4.09
C GLU A 94 0.23 -0.07 3.94
N LYS A 95 -0.26 -0.84 4.92
CA LYS A 95 -1.64 -1.34 4.90
C LYS A 95 -2.63 -0.21 5.20
N GLY A 96 -3.79 -0.25 4.55
CA GLY A 96 -4.83 0.77 4.74
C GLY A 96 -4.50 2.13 4.11
N THR A 97 -5.28 3.14 4.44
CA THR A 97 -5.13 4.50 3.89
C THR A 97 -4.01 5.24 4.61
N ASN A 98 -3.14 5.91 3.85
CA ASN A 98 -2.09 6.78 4.38
C ASN A 98 -2.25 8.22 3.85
N LYS A 99 -1.34 9.12 4.24
CA LYS A 99 -1.35 10.54 3.83
C LYS A 99 -1.25 10.77 2.31
N TYR A 100 -0.87 9.74 1.55
CA TYR A 100 -0.76 9.78 0.09
C TYR A 100 -1.94 9.12 -0.62
N GLY A 101 -2.89 8.52 0.11
CA GLY A 101 -4.12 7.97 -0.43
C GLY A 101 -4.45 6.55 0.07
N PRO A 102 -5.54 5.96 -0.44
CA PRO A 102 -5.97 4.61 -0.09
C PRO A 102 -4.98 3.54 -0.59
N ASN A 103 -4.94 2.39 0.08
CA ASN A 103 -4.10 1.26 -0.32
C ASN A 103 -4.50 0.76 -1.72
N PRO A 104 -3.57 0.66 -2.69
CA PRO A 104 -3.87 0.14 -4.03
C PRO A 104 -4.41 -1.30 -4.01
N ILE A 105 -4.03 -2.12 -3.02
CA ILE A 105 -4.47 -3.52 -2.92
C ILE A 105 -5.88 -3.65 -2.34
N ALA A 106 -6.28 -2.74 -1.43
CA ALA A 106 -7.60 -2.81 -0.79
C ALA A 106 -8.77 -2.56 -1.77
N LEU A 107 -8.48 -1.89 -2.89
CA LEU A 107 -9.44 -1.71 -3.99
C LEU A 107 -9.57 -2.97 -4.88
N GLU A 108 -8.57 -3.86 -4.87
CA GLU A 108 -8.62 -5.13 -5.61
C GLU A 108 -9.31 -6.26 -4.82
N GLU A 109 -9.22 -6.25 -3.49
CA GLU A 109 -9.93 -7.22 -2.63
C GLU A 109 -11.46 -7.11 -2.73
N THR A 110 -11.97 -5.98 -3.24
CA THR A 110 -13.41 -5.80 -3.50
C THR A 110 -13.88 -6.47 -4.80
N HIS A 111 -12.98 -7.04 -5.62
CA HIS A 111 -13.31 -7.58 -6.95
C HIS A 111 -12.94 -9.05 -7.21
N GLY A 112 -12.55 -9.84 -6.19
CA GLY A 112 -12.15 -11.24 -6.40
C GLY A 112 -12.46 -12.18 -5.25
N THR A 113 -13.73 -12.56 -5.10
CA THR A 113 -14.31 -13.88 -4.69
C THR A 113 -15.69 -13.62 -4.05
N PRO A 114 -16.81 -13.96 -4.69
CA PRO A 114 -18.15 -13.71 -4.16
C PRO A 114 -18.55 -14.60 -2.96
N GLU A 115 -17.68 -15.50 -2.50
CA GLU A 115 -18.02 -16.50 -1.48
C GLU A 115 -18.00 -15.98 -0.04
N ASN A 116 -17.32 -14.85 0.24
CA ASN A 116 -17.27 -14.28 1.60
C ASN A 116 -18.04 -12.95 1.75
N ALA A 117 -18.69 -12.47 0.68
CA ALA A 117 -19.58 -11.31 0.75
C ALA A 117 -20.99 -11.71 1.26
N GLN A 118 -21.40 -12.96 1.03
CA GLN A 118 -22.68 -13.47 1.49
C GLN A 118 -22.70 -13.69 3.02
N SER A 119 -21.60 -14.12 3.62
CA SER A 119 -21.48 -14.28 5.08
C SER A 119 -21.47 -12.95 5.84
N ILE A 120 -20.99 -11.87 5.22
CA ILE A 120 -20.99 -10.51 5.80
C ILE A 120 -22.37 -9.86 5.63
N GLN A 121 -23.03 -10.01 4.48
CA GLN A 121 -24.38 -9.46 4.27
C GLN A 121 -25.46 -10.21 5.06
N GLU A 122 -25.34 -11.54 5.20
CA GLU A 122 -26.28 -12.34 5.98
C GLU A 122 -26.12 -12.06 7.49
N ASN A 123 -24.89 -11.80 7.96
CA ASN A 123 -24.66 -11.32 9.32
C ASN A 123 -25.17 -9.89 9.54
N ASN A 124 -25.07 -9.00 8.55
CA ASN A 124 -25.59 -7.63 8.66
C ASN A 124 -27.13 -7.60 8.62
N GLN A 125 -27.78 -8.40 7.78
CA GLN A 125 -29.25 -8.52 7.79
C GLN A 125 -29.77 -9.20 9.07
N LYS A 126 -29.01 -10.15 9.64
CA LYS A 126 -29.34 -10.75 10.93
C LYS A 126 -29.14 -9.75 12.08
N THR A 127 -28.13 -8.89 12.01
CA THR A 127 -27.91 -7.79 12.97
C THR A 127 -29.00 -6.73 12.88
N GLU A 128 -29.39 -6.31 11.67
CA GLU A 128 -30.45 -5.31 11.43
C GLU A 128 -31.85 -5.80 11.86
N SER A 129 -32.15 -7.09 11.66
CA SER A 129 -33.42 -7.68 12.12
C SER A 129 -33.49 -7.92 13.63
N ILE A 130 -32.33 -8.02 14.31
CA ILE A 130 -32.25 -8.04 15.78
C ILE A 130 -32.40 -6.61 16.34
N GLU A 131 -31.80 -5.60 15.70
CA GLU A 131 -31.93 -4.19 16.12
C GLU A 131 -33.36 -3.65 16.01
N GLN A 132 -34.15 -4.11 15.04
CA GLN A 132 -35.55 -3.68 14.92
C GLN A 132 -36.49 -4.25 15.98
N ASN A 133 -36.07 -5.27 16.74
CA ASN A 133 -36.89 -5.89 17.78
C ASN A 133 -36.38 -5.69 19.22
N MET A 134 -35.31 -4.93 19.42
CA MET A 134 -34.83 -4.63 20.77
C MET A 134 -34.97 -3.15 21.08
N SER A 135 -36.10 -2.82 21.71
CA SER A 135 -36.39 -1.51 22.27
C SER A 135 -35.43 -1.20 23.44
N THR A 136 -34.23 -0.68 23.15
CA THR A 136 -33.50 0.25 24.03
C THR A 136 -32.67 1.24 23.19
N THR A 137 -32.48 2.45 23.73
CA THR A 137 -32.14 3.69 23.03
C THR A 137 -30.84 3.66 22.17
N PRO A 138 -30.87 4.02 20.87
CA PRO A 138 -29.75 3.87 19.92
C PRO A 138 -28.43 4.63 20.19
N LYS A 139 -28.42 5.62 21.08
CA LYS A 139 -27.22 6.43 21.37
C LYS A 139 -26.29 5.79 22.41
N ASP A 140 -26.84 5.02 23.36
CA ASP A 140 -26.08 4.42 24.47
C ASP A 140 -25.22 3.24 23.97
N LEU A 141 -25.77 2.41 23.08
CA LEU A 141 -25.09 1.22 22.55
C LEU A 141 -23.93 1.57 21.62
N ASN A 142 -24.12 2.54 20.72
CA ASN A 142 -23.06 3.01 19.82
C ASN A 142 -21.86 3.59 20.59
N SER A 143 -22.12 4.30 21.69
CA SER A 143 -21.04 4.81 22.54
C SER A 143 -20.27 3.70 23.27
N LYS A 144 -20.94 2.61 23.66
CA LYS A 144 -20.31 1.46 24.32
C LYS A 144 -19.47 0.62 23.34
N ILE A 145 -19.89 0.53 22.08
CA ILE A 145 -19.11 -0.11 21.00
C ILE A 145 -17.84 0.70 20.72
N GLU A 146 -17.93 2.03 20.65
CA GLU A 146 -16.76 2.90 20.47
C GLU A 146 -15.71 2.72 21.58
N VAL A 147 -16.15 2.54 22.83
CA VAL A 147 -15.25 2.25 23.96
C VAL A 147 -14.54 0.90 23.77
N LEU A 148 -15.25 -0.15 23.35
CA LEU A 148 -14.64 -1.47 23.11
C LEU A 148 -13.59 -1.43 21.99
N GLU A 149 -13.82 -0.66 20.92
CA GLU A 149 -12.84 -0.48 19.85
C GLU A 149 -11.57 0.23 20.34
N ARG A 150 -11.70 1.25 21.19
CA ARG A 150 -10.56 1.93 21.80
C ARG A 150 -9.76 0.99 22.70
N PHE A 151 -10.42 0.19 23.53
CA PHE A 151 -9.75 -0.79 24.39
C PHE A 151 -9.06 -1.90 23.58
N LYS A 152 -9.64 -2.33 22.46
CA LYS A 152 -8.99 -3.28 21.55
C LYS A 152 -7.71 -2.69 20.94
N GLY A 153 -7.74 -1.41 20.57
CA GLY A 153 -6.54 -0.70 20.10
C GLY A 153 -5.44 -0.63 21.17
N LEU A 154 -5.80 -0.49 22.46
CA LEU A 154 -4.83 -0.52 23.56
C LEU A 154 -4.21 -1.90 23.75
N LEU A 155 -5.01 -2.96 23.60
CA LEU A 155 -4.52 -4.34 23.63
C LEU A 155 -3.54 -4.61 22.47
N ASP A 156 -3.89 -4.18 21.26
CA ASP A 156 -3.04 -4.31 20.08
C ASP A 156 -1.74 -3.50 20.19
N SER A 157 -1.76 -2.39 20.94
CA SER A 157 -0.56 -1.59 21.26
C SER A 157 0.32 -2.19 22.36
N GLY A 158 -0.12 -3.27 23.02
CA GLY A 158 0.54 -3.90 24.16
C GLY A 158 0.48 -3.07 25.46
N ALA A 159 -0.36 -2.03 25.49
CA ALA A 159 -0.52 -1.16 26.66
C ALA A 159 -1.36 -1.80 27.78
N ILE A 160 -2.19 -2.77 27.43
CA ILE A 160 -3.00 -3.57 28.37
C ILE A 160 -2.89 -5.06 28.04
N THR A 161 -3.16 -5.91 29.01
CA THR A 161 -3.12 -7.37 28.85
C THR A 161 -4.47 -7.94 28.39
N GLN A 162 -4.47 -9.16 27.84
CA GLN A 162 -5.69 -9.85 27.39
C GLN A 162 -6.69 -10.04 28.54
N GLU A 163 -6.21 -10.31 29.75
CA GLU A 163 -7.04 -10.48 30.96
C GLU A 163 -7.77 -9.19 31.35
N GLU A 164 -7.10 -8.04 31.26
CA GLU A 164 -7.69 -6.73 31.53
C GLU A 164 -8.73 -6.36 30.48
N PHE A 165 -8.47 -6.67 29.21
CA PHE A 165 -9.42 -6.47 28.14
C PHE A 165 -10.68 -7.33 28.32
N ASP A 166 -10.52 -8.61 28.66
CA ASP A 166 -11.64 -9.53 28.83
C ASP A 166 -12.53 -9.14 30.02
N LYS A 167 -11.94 -8.59 31.09
CA LYS A 167 -12.68 -8.04 32.23
C LYS A 167 -13.57 -6.87 31.81
N VAL A 168 -13.00 -5.86 31.15
CA VAL A 168 -13.71 -4.66 30.68
C VAL A 168 -14.80 -5.02 29.67
N LYS A 169 -14.52 -5.97 28.77
CA LYS A 169 -15.50 -6.51 27.83
C LYS A 169 -16.67 -7.15 28.57
N SER A 170 -16.40 -7.96 29.59
CA SER A 170 -17.46 -8.59 30.38
C SER A 170 -18.32 -7.56 31.14
N ASP A 171 -17.72 -6.51 31.69
CA ASP A 171 -18.44 -5.46 32.42
C ASP A 171 -19.39 -4.67 31.51
N ILE A 172 -18.93 -4.34 30.30
CA ILE A 172 -19.75 -3.62 29.30
C ILE A 172 -20.89 -4.50 28.80
N LEU A 173 -20.63 -5.79 28.55
CA LEU A 173 -21.67 -6.74 28.12
C LEU A 173 -22.72 -6.96 29.21
N ASN A 174 -22.32 -7.05 30.47
CA ASN A 174 -23.24 -7.13 31.59
C ASN A 174 -24.12 -5.89 31.69
N GLN A 175 -23.57 -4.68 31.48
CA GLN A 175 -24.37 -3.44 31.48
C GLN A 175 -25.38 -3.34 30.33
N ILE A 176 -25.20 -4.10 29.24
CA ILE A 176 -26.14 -4.19 28.13
C ILE A 176 -27.21 -5.24 28.41
N SER A 177 -26.87 -6.34 29.10
CA SER A 177 -27.80 -7.45 29.37
C SER A 177 -28.81 -7.18 30.49
N TYR A 178 -28.57 -6.20 31.36
CA TYR A 178 -29.42 -5.90 32.54
C TYR A 178 -30.33 -4.66 32.35
N LYS A 179 -30.48 -4.14 31.13
CA LYS A 179 -31.24 -2.93 30.81
C LYS A 179 -32.31 -3.23 29.76
#